data_AF-A0A9E0XZ37-F1
#
_entry.id   AF-A0A9E0XZ37-F1
#
_cell.length_a   1.000
_cell.length_b   1.000
_cell.length_c   1.000
_cell.angle_alpha   90.00
_cell.angle_beta   90.00
_cell.angle_gamma   90.00
#
_symmetry.space_group_name_H-M   'P 1'
#
loop_
_entity.id
_entity.type
_entity.pdbx_description
1 polymer ?
#
loop_
_entity_poly.entity_id
_entity_poly.type
_entity_poly.pdbx_seq_one_letter_code
_entity_poly.pdbx_strand_id
1 'polypeptide(L)'
;MKKNKFIITLLQFGFVFIMSALVYNFSGCSDSFTNPTVTTASKYQAHTEAEFNANSNLKAIPGAVVYDDLEHLNTPASLLGDDTGPIGEDVISYYYSDSAVHRFKLGAEANFKVRMIAASGLLMFQLNNPGDTARVSIPAGNYKLYLTSLVNYGSTSMATQPVFIQPDLDAIASGGVPPQSGYNKDDLNTLLTTNKCISCNLREVQLHDKNLAGADLSYSDLEHSFMDHVNLDSAIFTHTDWDRSGANNCSFKGAKFTFTILNLTSFGGGDFMGAVFQRLNWDRTIFDAANLSRVTFDSGSGSGNMDGCDLSYTTFSNLEIRDLTGEHVKLNGATFSNIHAYEVFFGNSNLDSTKFINNTYFQSSTLRGSTFRNALFTNFRGDASVFDDCIMSGSAITNSGFNGGTLRAAILINTVWNNVDINAVNMCHQDRTGMSATNIHYNVDTDCWP
;
A
#
# COMPACT_ATOMS: atom_id res chain seq x y z
N MET A 1 -12.69 -34.51 -9.09
CA MET A 1 -12.10 -35.06 -10.33
C MET A 1 -11.06 -34.16 -11.03
N LYS A 2 -10.79 -32.92 -10.59
CA LYS A 2 -9.77 -32.04 -11.22
C LYS A 2 -8.33 -32.16 -10.65
N LYS A 3 -8.15 -32.71 -9.44
CA LYS A 3 -6.81 -32.97 -8.84
C LYS A 3 -6.03 -34.09 -9.53
N ASN A 4 -6.70 -35.01 -10.25
CA ASN A 4 -6.03 -36.16 -10.85
C ASN A 4 -5.32 -35.86 -12.16
N LYS A 5 -5.69 -34.81 -12.92
CA LYS A 5 -5.02 -34.56 -14.21
C LYS A 5 -3.61 -33.97 -14.06
N PHE A 6 -3.39 -33.09 -13.07
CA PHE A 6 -2.05 -32.55 -12.80
C PHE A 6 -1.08 -33.63 -12.31
N ILE A 7 -1.58 -34.53 -11.45
CA ILE A 7 -0.83 -35.69 -10.96
C ILE A 7 -0.63 -36.74 -12.07
N ILE A 8 -1.58 -36.94 -12.99
CA ILE A 8 -1.44 -37.89 -14.10
C ILE A 8 -0.46 -37.38 -15.16
N THR A 9 -0.41 -36.06 -15.44
CA THR A 9 0.64 -35.48 -16.29
C THR A 9 2.01 -35.62 -15.62
N LEU A 10 2.15 -35.29 -14.32
CA LEU A 10 3.39 -35.54 -13.58
C LEU A 10 3.77 -37.04 -13.47
N LEU A 11 2.79 -37.95 -13.42
CA LEU A 11 3.03 -39.40 -13.34
C LEU A 11 3.49 -40.00 -14.67
N GLN A 12 3.15 -39.41 -15.82
CA GLN A 12 3.80 -39.76 -17.09
C GLN A 12 5.27 -39.31 -17.14
N PHE A 13 5.65 -38.32 -16.34
CA PHE A 13 7.05 -37.92 -16.07
C PHE A 13 7.64 -38.61 -14.82
N GLY A 14 6.90 -39.55 -14.22
CA GLY A 14 7.12 -40.09 -12.86
C GLY A 14 8.34 -41.01 -12.67
N PHE A 15 9.22 -41.14 -13.65
CA PHE A 15 10.48 -41.89 -13.51
C PHE A 15 11.74 -41.02 -13.42
N VAL A 16 11.63 -39.70 -13.57
CA VAL A 16 12.78 -38.77 -13.46
C VAL A 16 12.82 -38.03 -12.10
N PHE A 17 11.78 -38.19 -11.26
CA PHE A 17 11.59 -37.41 -10.04
C PHE A 17 12.40 -37.84 -8.79
N ILE A 18 13.51 -38.57 -8.97
CA ILE A 18 14.46 -38.86 -7.89
C ILE A 18 15.85 -38.39 -8.29
N MET A 19 16.05 -37.07 -8.39
CA MET A 19 17.33 -36.42 -8.13
C MET A 19 17.10 -34.91 -7.92
N SER A 20 17.07 -34.49 -6.66
CA SER A 20 17.37 -33.11 -6.28
C SER A 20 18.78 -32.77 -6.75
N ALA A 21 18.95 -31.87 -7.73
CA ALA A 21 20.05 -30.88 -7.78
C ALA A 21 20.12 -29.99 -9.04
N LEU A 22 19.58 -30.36 -10.21
CA LEU A 22 19.94 -29.67 -11.47
C LEU A 22 18.74 -29.45 -12.40
N VAL A 23 17.69 -28.77 -11.90
CA VAL A 23 16.59 -28.29 -12.76
C VAL A 23 16.75 -26.78 -12.92
N TYR A 24 17.13 -26.34 -14.12
CA TYR A 24 17.32 -24.92 -14.39
C TYR A 24 16.00 -24.30 -14.86
N ASN A 25 15.51 -23.33 -14.09
CA ASN A 25 14.17 -22.76 -14.27
C ASN A 25 14.22 -21.37 -14.89
N PHE A 26 13.28 -21.10 -15.79
CA PHE A 26 12.89 -19.76 -16.24
C PHE A 26 11.39 -19.59 -16.02
N SER A 27 10.97 -18.51 -15.34
CA SER A 27 9.56 -18.30 -15.03
C SER A 27 9.06 -16.95 -15.50
N GLY A 28 7.78 -16.88 -15.83
CA GLY A 28 7.10 -15.65 -16.23
C GLY A 28 5.69 -15.54 -15.65
N CYS A 29 5.30 -14.36 -15.17
CA CYS A 29 3.92 -14.08 -14.78
C CYS A 29 3.40 -12.84 -15.50
N SER A 30 2.14 -12.86 -15.92
CA SER A 30 1.47 -11.68 -16.46
C SER A 30 0.98 -10.81 -15.31
N ASP A 31 1.40 -9.55 -15.25
CA ASP A 31 0.81 -8.52 -14.39
C ASP A 31 -0.56 -8.05 -14.92
N SER A 32 -0.89 -8.37 -16.18
CA SER A 32 -2.16 -8.03 -16.82
C SER A 32 -2.83 -9.29 -17.34
N PHE A 33 -3.67 -9.93 -16.52
CA PHE A 33 -4.49 -11.04 -17.01
C PHE A 33 -5.66 -10.46 -17.81
N THR A 34 -5.41 -10.07 -19.05
CA THR A 34 -6.49 -9.77 -19.97
C THR A 34 -7.15 -11.08 -20.43
N ASN A 35 -8.44 -11.15 -20.14
CA ASN A 35 -9.48 -12.05 -20.66
C ASN A 35 -9.73 -13.40 -19.93
N PRO A 36 -10.78 -13.48 -19.07
CA PRO A 36 -11.32 -14.73 -18.54
C PRO A 36 -12.12 -15.55 -19.57
N THR A 37 -12.28 -15.05 -20.81
CA THR A 37 -13.09 -15.71 -21.85
C THR A 37 -12.39 -16.83 -22.60
N VAL A 38 -11.08 -17.03 -22.40
CA VAL A 38 -10.36 -18.19 -22.94
C VAL A 38 -10.37 -19.32 -21.90
N THR A 39 -11.52 -19.97 -21.75
CA THR A 39 -11.61 -21.28 -21.11
C THR A 39 -11.02 -22.32 -22.06
N THR A 40 -9.71 -22.49 -22.12
CA THR A 40 -9.14 -23.60 -22.88
C THR A 40 -8.08 -24.32 -22.07
N ALA A 41 -8.24 -25.64 -22.00
CA ALA A 41 -7.27 -26.59 -21.47
C ALA A 41 -5.86 -26.45 -22.09
N SER A 42 -5.69 -25.64 -23.14
CA SER A 42 -4.43 -25.34 -23.83
C SER A 42 -3.49 -24.40 -23.06
N LYS A 43 -3.97 -23.51 -22.18
CA LYS A 43 -3.09 -22.56 -21.45
C LYS A 43 -2.09 -23.25 -20.52
N TYR A 44 -2.43 -24.44 -20.05
CA TYR A 44 -1.59 -25.27 -19.18
C TYR A 44 -1.11 -26.55 -19.87
N GLN A 45 -1.17 -26.59 -21.20
CA GLN A 45 -0.60 -27.71 -21.94
C GLN A 45 0.92 -27.60 -21.88
N ALA A 46 1.55 -28.67 -21.43
CA ALA A 46 3.00 -28.79 -21.48
C ALA A 46 3.41 -29.16 -22.91
N HIS A 47 4.44 -28.50 -23.41
CA HIS A 47 5.06 -28.81 -24.69
C HIS A 47 6.52 -29.18 -24.50
N THR A 48 7.00 -30.13 -25.29
CA THR A 48 8.41 -30.51 -25.31
C THR A 48 9.10 -29.91 -26.53
N GLU A 49 10.42 -29.80 -26.46
CA GLU A 49 11.27 -29.45 -27.60
C GLU A 49 10.97 -30.29 -28.85
N ALA A 50 10.86 -31.61 -28.71
CA ALA A 50 10.49 -32.52 -29.80
C ALA A 50 9.17 -32.14 -30.49
N GLU A 51 8.17 -31.66 -29.73
CA GLU A 51 6.91 -31.19 -30.32
C GLU A 51 7.08 -29.88 -31.11
N PHE A 52 7.92 -28.97 -30.62
CA PHE A 52 8.26 -27.74 -31.34
C PHE A 52 9.07 -28.03 -32.62
N ASN A 53 10.03 -28.96 -32.55
CA ASN A 53 10.81 -29.41 -33.70
C ASN A 53 9.91 -30.09 -34.76
N ALA A 54 9.00 -30.97 -34.33
CA ALA A 54 8.11 -31.70 -35.24
C ALA A 54 7.02 -30.81 -35.88
N ASN A 55 6.69 -29.67 -35.29
CA ASN A 55 5.63 -28.79 -35.78
C ASN A 55 6.02 -27.30 -35.74
N SER A 56 6.48 -26.79 -36.89
CA SER A 56 6.86 -25.38 -37.06
C SER A 56 5.72 -24.35 -36.83
N ASN A 57 4.46 -24.81 -36.88
CA ASN A 57 3.29 -23.99 -36.57
C ASN A 57 2.94 -23.97 -35.08
N LEU A 58 3.54 -24.83 -34.25
CA LEU A 58 3.34 -24.82 -32.82
C LEU A 58 3.89 -23.52 -32.22
N LYS A 59 3.11 -22.90 -31.34
CA LYS A 59 3.46 -21.69 -30.61
C LYS A 59 3.10 -21.87 -29.15
N ALA A 60 4.05 -21.60 -28.26
CA ALA A 60 3.76 -21.44 -26.85
C ALA A 60 2.87 -20.20 -26.66
N ILE A 61 1.96 -20.28 -25.69
CA ILE A 61 1.13 -19.15 -25.27
C ILE A 61 1.54 -18.70 -23.86
N PRO A 62 1.25 -17.45 -23.46
CA PRO A 62 1.62 -16.95 -22.14
C PRO A 62 1.07 -17.83 -21.02
N GLY A 63 1.98 -18.39 -20.21
CA GLY A 63 1.67 -19.30 -19.10
C GLY A 63 1.65 -20.80 -19.45
N ALA A 64 2.01 -21.18 -20.68
CA ALA A 64 2.28 -22.59 -21.01
C ALA A 64 3.54 -23.09 -20.28
N VAL A 65 3.62 -24.41 -20.08
CA VAL A 65 4.83 -25.08 -19.59
C VAL A 65 5.61 -25.58 -20.80
N VAL A 66 6.91 -25.29 -20.87
CA VAL A 66 7.79 -25.83 -21.91
C VAL A 66 8.95 -26.56 -21.24
N TYR A 67 9.23 -27.76 -21.73
CA TYR A 67 10.41 -28.54 -21.41
C TYR A 67 11.34 -28.57 -22.61
N ASP A 68 12.59 -28.18 -22.39
CA ASP A 68 13.59 -27.96 -23.42
C ASP A 68 14.90 -28.64 -22.99
N ASP A 69 15.49 -29.48 -23.86
CA ASP A 69 16.74 -30.20 -23.62
C ASP A 69 17.93 -29.42 -24.22
N LEU A 70 18.09 -28.16 -23.79
CA LEU A 70 19.10 -27.23 -24.30
C LEU A 70 20.50 -27.83 -24.38
N GLU A 71 21.08 -27.89 -25.58
CA GLU A 71 22.41 -28.48 -25.73
C GLU A 71 23.51 -27.59 -25.18
N HIS A 72 24.62 -28.23 -24.81
CA HIS A 72 25.84 -27.51 -24.48
C HIS A 72 26.46 -26.87 -25.74
N LEU A 73 27.18 -25.77 -25.53
CA LEU A 73 27.92 -25.09 -26.58
C LEU A 73 28.89 -26.07 -27.27
N ASN A 74 28.87 -26.08 -28.59
CA ASN A 74 29.72 -26.92 -29.45
C ASN A 74 29.52 -28.43 -29.26
N THR A 75 28.33 -28.87 -28.84
CA THR A 75 27.98 -30.30 -28.81
C THR A 75 28.14 -30.91 -30.22
N PRO A 76 28.78 -32.09 -30.36
CA PRO A 76 28.93 -32.74 -31.66
C PRO A 76 27.58 -33.02 -32.31
N ALA A 77 27.46 -32.70 -33.60
CA ALA A 77 26.22 -32.88 -34.37
C ALA A 77 25.66 -34.32 -34.34
N SER A 78 26.51 -35.32 -34.15
CA SER A 78 26.10 -36.74 -34.03
C SER A 78 25.39 -37.07 -32.72
N LEU A 79 25.39 -36.17 -31.74
CA LEU A 79 24.80 -36.34 -30.42
C LEU A 79 23.59 -35.42 -30.18
N LEU A 80 23.19 -34.65 -31.19
CA LEU A 80 22.02 -33.77 -31.10
C LEU A 80 20.74 -34.61 -31.20
N GLY A 81 19.74 -34.20 -30.42
CA GLY A 81 18.39 -34.76 -30.45
C GLY A 81 17.49 -34.01 -31.43
N ASP A 82 16.24 -33.82 -31.02
CA ASP A 82 15.37 -32.82 -31.62
C ASP A 82 15.86 -31.44 -31.17
N ASP A 83 16.17 -30.54 -32.11
CA ASP A 83 16.79 -29.22 -31.84
C ASP A 83 15.92 -28.14 -32.50
N THR A 84 15.64 -27.04 -31.79
CA THR A 84 14.81 -25.95 -32.30
C THR A 84 15.61 -24.77 -32.85
N GLY A 85 16.93 -24.80 -32.75
CA GLY A 85 17.84 -23.75 -33.19
C GLY A 85 19.20 -24.27 -33.67
N PRO A 86 20.24 -23.42 -33.59
CA PRO A 86 21.63 -23.84 -33.79
C PRO A 86 22.22 -24.43 -32.51
N ILE A 87 23.16 -25.36 -32.64
CA ILE A 87 23.90 -25.99 -31.51
C ILE A 87 24.20 -25.02 -30.35
N GLY A 88 23.59 -25.29 -29.20
CA GLY A 88 23.76 -24.52 -27.97
C GLY A 88 22.84 -23.30 -27.85
N GLU A 89 21.89 -23.13 -28.77
CA GLU A 89 20.82 -22.16 -28.69
C GLU A 89 19.49 -22.71 -29.22
N ASP A 90 18.50 -22.76 -28.34
CA ASP A 90 17.13 -23.13 -28.69
C ASP A 90 16.22 -21.94 -28.91
N VAL A 91 15.20 -22.14 -29.76
CA VAL A 91 14.27 -21.10 -30.20
C VAL A 91 12.82 -21.54 -30.05
N ILE A 92 12.22 -21.11 -28.95
CA ILE A 92 10.80 -21.36 -28.68
C ILE A 92 9.95 -20.25 -29.29
N SER A 93 9.04 -20.61 -30.19
CA SER A 93 8.10 -19.66 -30.77
C SER A 93 6.93 -19.37 -29.82
N TYR A 94 6.60 -18.09 -29.65
CA TYR A 94 5.51 -17.63 -28.80
C TYR A 94 4.45 -16.84 -29.58
N TYR A 95 3.19 -16.95 -29.16
CA TYR A 95 2.08 -16.14 -29.66
C TYR A 95 1.31 -15.48 -28.50
N TYR A 96 1.17 -14.17 -28.56
CA TYR A 96 0.38 -13.35 -27.65
C TYR A 96 -0.89 -12.92 -28.37
N SER A 97 -2.06 -13.36 -27.90
CA SER A 97 -3.37 -12.94 -28.45
C SER A 97 -3.69 -11.48 -28.13
N ASP A 98 -3.21 -11.00 -26.99
CA ASP A 98 -3.45 -9.67 -26.44
C ASP A 98 -2.16 -9.10 -25.85
N SER A 99 -2.09 -7.77 -25.72
CA SER A 99 -0.97 -7.10 -25.07
C SER A 99 -0.96 -7.42 -23.57
N ALA A 100 0.20 -7.79 -23.04
CA ALA A 100 0.36 -8.09 -21.62
C ALA A 100 1.69 -7.58 -21.05
N VAL A 101 1.66 -7.07 -19.82
CA VAL A 101 2.87 -6.79 -19.04
C VAL A 101 3.28 -8.06 -18.32
N HIS A 102 4.51 -8.50 -18.52
CA HIS A 102 5.06 -9.70 -17.89
C HIS A 102 6.24 -9.37 -17.00
N ARG A 103 6.37 -10.13 -15.90
CA ARG A 103 7.60 -10.25 -15.11
C ARG A 103 8.24 -11.60 -15.41
N PHE A 104 9.49 -11.59 -15.85
CA PHE A 104 10.31 -12.77 -16.10
C PHE A 104 11.42 -12.86 -15.07
N LYS A 105 11.77 -14.08 -14.65
CA LYS A 105 12.88 -14.37 -13.74
C LYS A 105 13.70 -15.54 -14.25
N LEU A 106 15.01 -15.36 -14.27
CA LEU A 106 15.96 -16.44 -14.50
C LEU A 106 16.33 -17.10 -13.16
N GLY A 107 16.31 -18.44 -13.10
CA GLY A 107 16.58 -19.20 -11.89
C GLY A 107 17.98 -18.93 -11.32
N ALA A 108 18.15 -19.08 -10.00
CA ALA A 108 19.39 -18.77 -9.30
C ALA A 108 20.59 -19.66 -9.70
N GLU A 109 20.32 -20.84 -10.26
CA GLU A 109 21.33 -21.79 -10.72
C GLU A 109 21.49 -21.79 -12.26
N ALA A 110 20.77 -20.93 -12.99
CA ALA A 110 20.68 -21.04 -14.45
C ALA A 110 22.03 -20.83 -15.16
N ASN A 111 22.43 -21.81 -15.97
CA ASN A 111 23.65 -21.74 -16.81
C ASN A 111 23.30 -21.46 -18.28
N PHE A 112 22.32 -20.59 -18.51
CA PHE A 112 21.90 -20.14 -19.84
C PHE A 112 21.44 -18.68 -19.78
N LYS A 113 21.33 -18.05 -20.95
CA LYS A 113 20.80 -16.69 -21.11
C LYS A 113 19.49 -16.75 -21.86
N VAL A 114 18.66 -15.73 -21.64
CA VAL A 114 17.34 -15.64 -22.28
C VAL A 114 17.20 -14.29 -22.97
N ARG A 115 16.70 -14.29 -24.20
CA ARG A 115 16.25 -13.07 -24.87
C ARG A 115 14.95 -13.31 -25.62
N MET A 116 14.08 -12.32 -25.63
CA MET A 116 12.84 -12.37 -26.40
C MET A 116 12.84 -11.32 -27.50
N ILE A 117 12.56 -11.74 -28.72
CA ILE A 117 12.58 -10.88 -29.91
C ILE A 117 11.21 -10.93 -30.59
N ALA A 118 10.67 -9.77 -30.94
CA ALA A 118 9.45 -9.65 -31.72
C ALA A 118 9.67 -10.06 -33.18
N ALA A 119 8.60 -10.43 -33.90
CA ALA A 119 8.70 -10.73 -35.34
C ALA A 119 9.29 -9.58 -36.20
N SER A 120 9.25 -8.33 -35.70
CA SER A 120 9.90 -7.17 -36.32
C SER A 120 11.42 -7.11 -36.14
N GLY A 121 12.00 -7.99 -35.31
CA GLY A 121 13.41 -7.94 -34.90
C GLY A 121 13.68 -7.09 -33.65
N LEU A 122 12.65 -6.48 -33.05
CA LEU A 122 12.80 -5.70 -31.82
C LEU A 122 13.11 -6.61 -30.62
N LEU A 123 14.19 -6.32 -29.88
CA LEU A 123 14.50 -6.94 -28.60
C LEU A 123 13.52 -6.46 -27.53
N MET A 124 12.75 -7.38 -26.94
CA MET A 124 11.80 -7.08 -25.87
C MET A 124 12.49 -7.05 -24.50
N PHE A 125 13.32 -8.05 -24.21
CA PHE A 125 14.17 -8.11 -23.02
C PHE A 125 15.30 -9.12 -23.21
N GLN A 126 16.32 -9.04 -22.36
CA GLN A 126 17.38 -10.02 -22.24
C GLN A 126 17.82 -10.18 -20.78
N LEU A 127 17.93 -11.42 -20.31
CA LEU A 127 18.44 -11.81 -18.99
C LEU A 127 19.75 -12.56 -19.19
N ASN A 128 20.81 -12.16 -18.51
CA ASN A 128 22.16 -12.64 -18.76
C ASN A 128 22.77 -13.44 -17.62
N ASN A 129 22.29 -13.24 -16.40
CA ASN A 129 22.86 -13.81 -15.18
C ASN A 129 21.78 -14.49 -14.33
N PRO A 130 22.12 -15.55 -13.58
CA PRO A 130 21.20 -16.17 -12.64
C PRO A 130 20.58 -15.15 -11.68
N GLY A 131 19.26 -15.25 -11.48
CA GLY A 131 18.51 -14.30 -10.65
C GLY A 131 18.08 -13.00 -11.34
N ASP A 132 18.54 -12.73 -12.57
CA ASP A 132 18.09 -11.57 -13.34
C ASP A 132 16.56 -11.58 -13.48
N THR A 133 15.95 -10.39 -13.45
CA THR A 133 14.51 -10.19 -13.66
C THR A 133 14.26 -9.12 -14.72
N ALA A 134 13.16 -9.24 -15.45
CA ALA A 134 12.69 -8.21 -16.37
C ALA A 134 11.18 -8.01 -16.22
N ARG A 135 10.75 -6.75 -16.19
CA ARG A 135 9.35 -6.36 -16.31
C ARG A 135 9.15 -5.67 -17.65
N VAL A 136 8.36 -6.26 -18.54
CA VAL A 136 8.26 -5.83 -19.95
C VAL A 136 6.81 -5.84 -20.42
N SER A 137 6.43 -4.82 -21.20
CA SER A 137 5.15 -4.82 -21.92
C SER A 137 5.32 -5.52 -23.27
N ILE A 138 4.60 -6.62 -23.48
CA ILE A 138 4.63 -7.44 -24.69
C ILE A 138 3.30 -7.24 -25.42
N PRO A 139 3.28 -6.57 -26.58
CA PRO A 139 2.07 -6.43 -27.39
C PRO A 139 1.50 -7.77 -27.90
N ALA A 140 0.26 -7.75 -28.39
CA ALA A 140 -0.26 -8.86 -29.17
C ALA A 140 0.61 -9.11 -30.42
N GLY A 141 0.96 -10.36 -30.70
CA GLY A 141 1.83 -10.68 -31.83
C GLY A 141 2.61 -11.98 -31.69
N ASN A 142 3.55 -12.16 -32.62
CA ASN A 142 4.44 -13.32 -32.67
C ASN A 142 5.84 -12.95 -32.17
N TYR A 143 6.42 -13.85 -31.40
CA TYR A 143 7.70 -13.66 -30.73
C TYR A 143 8.55 -14.94 -30.81
N LYS A 144 9.86 -14.77 -30.63
CA LYS A 144 10.80 -15.87 -30.44
C LYS A 144 11.55 -15.66 -29.13
N LEU A 145 11.54 -16.68 -28.28
CA LEU A 145 12.32 -16.75 -27.06
C LEU A 145 13.55 -17.61 -27.36
N TYR A 146 14.72 -17.02 -27.18
CA TYR A 146 16.00 -17.69 -27.40
C TYR A 146 16.60 -18.08 -26.06
N LEU A 147 17.03 -19.33 -25.95
CA LEU A 147 17.72 -19.89 -24.81
C LEU A 147 19.15 -20.21 -25.24
N THR A 148 20.14 -19.48 -24.73
CA THR A 148 21.54 -19.69 -25.13
C THR A 148 22.31 -20.34 -23.99
N SER A 149 22.87 -21.52 -24.24
CA SER A 149 23.67 -22.26 -23.27
C SER A 149 24.96 -21.52 -22.90
N LEU A 150 25.36 -21.55 -21.64
CA LEU A 150 26.66 -21.04 -21.17
C LEU A 150 27.64 -22.17 -20.83
N VAL A 151 27.23 -23.42 -21.02
CA VAL A 151 27.98 -24.62 -20.67
C VAL A 151 28.65 -25.17 -21.92
N ASN A 152 29.96 -25.42 -21.89
CA ASN A 152 30.67 -26.04 -23.01
C ASN A 152 30.50 -27.57 -23.00
N TYR A 153 30.37 -28.18 -24.17
CA TYR A 153 30.37 -29.63 -24.30
C TYR A 153 31.62 -30.25 -23.66
N GLY A 154 31.43 -31.32 -22.89
CA GLY A 154 32.49 -32.02 -22.15
C GLY A 154 32.84 -31.42 -20.78
N SER A 155 32.23 -30.30 -20.38
CA SER A 155 32.40 -29.74 -19.02
C SER A 155 31.61 -30.49 -17.94
N THR A 156 30.59 -31.25 -18.34
CA THR A 156 29.82 -32.16 -17.49
C THR A 156 29.70 -33.53 -18.19
N SER A 157 29.17 -34.54 -17.48
CA SER A 157 28.89 -35.86 -18.06
C SER A 157 27.67 -35.88 -18.99
N MET A 158 26.99 -34.75 -19.20
CA MET A 158 25.77 -34.63 -20.01
C MET A 158 26.04 -33.81 -21.27
N ALA A 159 25.33 -34.12 -22.36
CA ALA A 159 25.38 -33.36 -23.62
C ALA A 159 24.42 -32.17 -23.63
N THR A 160 23.37 -32.23 -22.81
CA THR A 160 22.30 -31.23 -22.70
C THR A 160 22.02 -30.89 -21.23
N GLN A 161 21.32 -29.78 -21.01
CA GLN A 161 20.81 -29.37 -19.71
C GLN A 161 19.28 -29.17 -19.78
N PRO A 162 18.50 -29.70 -18.83
CA PRO A 162 17.05 -29.53 -18.87
C PRO A 162 16.68 -28.10 -18.46
N VAL A 163 15.93 -27.42 -19.32
CA VAL A 163 15.36 -26.10 -19.09
C VAL A 163 13.84 -26.21 -18.98
N PHE A 164 13.30 -25.70 -17.88
CA PHE A 164 11.85 -25.61 -17.67
C PHE A 164 11.40 -24.15 -17.74
N ILE A 165 10.52 -23.87 -18.70
CA ILE A 165 9.81 -22.60 -18.79
C ILE A 165 8.41 -22.79 -18.21
N GLN A 166 8.07 -22.06 -17.16
CA GLN A 166 6.78 -22.23 -16.50
C GLN A 166 6.16 -20.89 -16.10
N PRO A 167 4.82 -20.81 -16.01
CA PRO A 167 4.19 -19.71 -15.30
C PRO A 167 4.72 -19.66 -13.86
N ASP A 168 5.11 -18.47 -13.40
CA ASP A 168 5.48 -18.30 -12.00
C ASP A 168 4.22 -18.39 -11.13
N LEU A 169 3.97 -19.58 -10.59
CA LEU A 169 2.83 -19.88 -9.70
C LEU A 169 2.92 -19.12 -8.37
N ASP A 170 4.12 -18.66 -8.01
CA ASP A 170 4.44 -17.91 -6.79
C ASP A 170 4.58 -16.40 -7.07
N ALA A 171 4.40 -15.93 -8.30
CA ALA A 171 4.51 -14.50 -8.64
C ALA A 171 3.41 -13.61 -8.02
N ILE A 172 2.32 -14.22 -7.55
CA ILE A 172 1.31 -13.56 -6.71
C ILE A 172 1.87 -13.30 -5.29
N ALA A 173 2.84 -14.12 -4.85
CA ALA A 173 3.55 -14.04 -3.56
C ALA A 173 4.96 -13.43 -3.69
N SER A 174 5.35 -12.86 -4.84
CA SER A 174 6.71 -12.35 -5.05
C SER A 174 7.07 -11.08 -4.26
N GLY A 175 6.28 -10.72 -3.24
CA GLY A 175 6.71 -9.89 -2.11
C GLY A 175 7.46 -10.67 -1.02
N GLY A 176 7.74 -11.98 -1.22
CA GLY A 176 8.66 -12.73 -0.36
C GLY A 176 8.13 -12.99 1.05
N VAL A 177 6.90 -13.45 1.21
CA VAL A 177 6.38 -13.83 2.53
C VAL A 177 5.61 -15.15 2.45
N PRO A 178 5.60 -15.96 3.53
CA PRO A 178 4.98 -17.28 3.62
C PRO A 178 3.56 -17.42 3.06
N PRO A 179 3.17 -18.66 2.69
CA PRO A 179 1.85 -18.97 2.15
C PRO A 179 0.74 -18.55 3.11
N GLN A 180 -0.23 -17.84 2.58
CA GLN A 180 -1.37 -17.29 3.32
C GLN A 180 -2.62 -18.12 3.07
N SER A 181 -3.46 -18.26 4.08
CA SER A 181 -4.67 -19.08 4.03
C SER A 181 -5.96 -18.27 4.07
N GLY A 182 -5.89 -16.96 4.31
CA GLY A 182 -7.07 -16.10 4.51
C GLY A 182 -7.84 -15.69 3.24
N TYR A 183 -7.14 -15.32 2.16
CA TYR A 183 -7.77 -14.72 0.98
C TYR A 183 -8.28 -15.74 -0.06
N ASN A 184 -9.20 -15.30 -0.91
CA ASN A 184 -9.60 -16.03 -2.11
C ASN A 184 -8.70 -15.65 -3.30
N LYS A 185 -8.05 -16.65 -3.90
CA LYS A 185 -7.13 -16.45 -5.03
C LYS A 185 -7.79 -15.82 -6.25
N ASP A 186 -9.04 -16.15 -6.52
CA ASP A 186 -9.77 -15.58 -7.66
C ASP A 186 -10.10 -14.11 -7.42
N ASP A 187 -10.37 -13.74 -6.17
CA ASP A 187 -10.61 -12.34 -5.77
C ASP A 187 -9.32 -11.52 -5.91
N LEU A 188 -8.19 -12.03 -5.41
CA LEU A 188 -6.89 -11.38 -5.59
C LEU A 188 -6.55 -11.21 -7.07
N ASN A 189 -6.77 -12.24 -7.89
CA ASN A 189 -6.58 -12.13 -9.34
C ASN A 189 -7.52 -11.07 -9.94
N THR A 190 -8.77 -10.99 -9.50
CA THR A 190 -9.74 -10.00 -9.96
C THR A 190 -9.26 -8.58 -9.64
N LEU A 191 -8.79 -8.33 -8.42
CA LEU A 191 -8.21 -7.04 -8.01
C LEU A 191 -7.03 -6.66 -8.91
N LEU A 192 -6.04 -7.54 -9.03
CA LEU A 192 -4.78 -7.25 -9.73
C LEU A 192 -4.98 -7.04 -11.25
N THR A 193 -6.09 -7.52 -11.81
CA THR A 193 -6.34 -7.48 -13.26
C THR A 193 -7.27 -6.37 -13.69
N THR A 194 -8.25 -6.08 -12.84
CA THR A 194 -9.32 -5.13 -13.17
C THR A 194 -9.24 -3.85 -12.35
N ASN A 195 -8.36 -3.82 -11.33
CA ASN A 195 -8.30 -2.76 -10.34
C ASN A 195 -9.67 -2.55 -9.65
N LYS A 196 -10.42 -3.63 -9.50
CA LYS A 196 -11.75 -3.64 -8.91
C LYS A 196 -11.99 -4.99 -8.26
N CYS A 197 -12.41 -4.97 -7.00
CA CYS A 197 -12.77 -6.17 -6.28
C CYS A 197 -13.80 -5.76 -5.22
N ILE A 198 -15.08 -5.80 -5.60
CA ILE A 198 -16.19 -5.49 -4.70
C ILE A 198 -16.60 -6.77 -3.99
N SER A 199 -16.79 -6.71 -2.67
CA SER A 199 -17.21 -7.86 -1.85
C SER A 199 -16.23 -9.04 -1.92
N CYS A 200 -14.94 -8.73 -2.05
CA CYS A 200 -13.88 -9.72 -2.17
C CYS A 200 -13.33 -10.12 -0.80
N ASN A 201 -12.94 -11.39 -0.68
CA ASN A 201 -12.11 -11.85 0.44
C ASN A 201 -10.63 -11.68 0.08
N LEU A 202 -10.02 -10.65 0.65
CA LEU A 202 -8.61 -10.28 0.51
C LEU A 202 -7.90 -10.33 1.87
N ARG A 203 -8.40 -11.13 2.82
CA ARG A 203 -7.79 -11.28 4.14
C ARG A 203 -6.35 -11.75 4.06
N GLU A 204 -5.52 -11.21 4.91
CA GLU A 204 -4.09 -11.50 5.00
C GLU A 204 -3.29 -11.10 3.75
N VAL A 205 -3.93 -10.61 2.67
CA VAL A 205 -3.28 -10.47 1.36
C VAL A 205 -2.02 -9.62 1.42
N GLN A 206 -1.06 -9.96 0.56
CA GLN A 206 0.14 -9.17 0.36
C GLN A 206 0.19 -8.50 -0.98
N LEU A 207 0.23 -7.18 -0.94
CA LEU A 207 0.17 -6.34 -2.12
C LEU A 207 1.35 -5.37 -2.18
N HIS A 208 2.44 -5.62 -1.44
CA HIS A 208 3.64 -4.79 -1.44
C HIS A 208 4.03 -4.29 -2.85
N ASP A 209 4.35 -2.99 -2.95
CA ASP A 209 4.83 -2.33 -4.17
C ASP A 209 3.85 -2.37 -5.38
N LYS A 210 2.57 -2.67 -5.17
CA LYS A 210 1.58 -2.68 -6.25
C LYS A 210 1.04 -1.28 -6.57
N ASN A 211 0.59 -1.12 -7.81
CA ASN A 211 -0.19 0.04 -8.21
C ASN A 211 -1.66 -0.36 -8.32
N LEU A 212 -2.44 0.14 -7.36
CA LEU A 212 -3.89 -0.03 -7.24
C LEU A 212 -4.59 1.34 -7.25
N ALA A 213 -4.01 2.33 -7.94
CA ALA A 213 -4.59 3.68 -8.02
C ALA A 213 -5.97 3.63 -8.68
N GLY A 214 -6.99 4.17 -8.01
CA GLY A 214 -8.38 4.14 -8.44
C GLY A 214 -9.09 2.81 -8.18
N ALA A 215 -8.48 1.91 -7.38
CA ALA A 215 -9.10 0.62 -7.09
C ALA A 215 -10.43 0.78 -6.36
N ASP A 216 -11.43 0.01 -6.78
CA ASP A 216 -12.71 -0.09 -6.05
C ASP A 216 -12.71 -1.38 -5.22
N LEU A 217 -12.50 -1.22 -3.91
CA LEU A 217 -12.41 -2.26 -2.89
C LEU A 217 -13.62 -2.25 -1.95
N SER A 218 -14.73 -1.70 -2.43
CA SER A 218 -15.94 -1.56 -1.63
C SER A 218 -16.46 -2.92 -1.13
N TYR A 219 -16.87 -3.00 0.13
CA TYR A 219 -17.39 -4.20 0.80
C TYR A 219 -16.40 -5.36 0.92
N SER A 220 -15.13 -5.14 0.63
CA SER A 220 -14.10 -6.18 0.70
C SER A 220 -13.53 -6.31 2.11
N ASP A 221 -13.05 -7.52 2.41
CA ASP A 221 -12.37 -7.84 3.65
C ASP A 221 -10.86 -7.83 3.40
N LEU A 222 -10.17 -6.87 4.00
CA LEU A 222 -8.71 -6.69 3.97
C LEU A 222 -8.10 -6.95 5.35
N GLU A 223 -8.80 -7.58 6.30
CA GLU A 223 -8.26 -7.82 7.63
C GLU A 223 -6.89 -8.52 7.56
N HIS A 224 -5.95 -8.09 8.39
CA HIS A 224 -4.58 -8.61 8.45
C HIS A 224 -3.75 -8.48 7.16
N SER A 225 -4.17 -7.67 6.19
CA SER A 225 -3.43 -7.49 4.94
C SER A 225 -2.18 -6.63 5.11
N PHE A 226 -1.20 -6.83 4.23
CA PHE A 226 0.05 -6.07 4.19
C PHE A 226 0.25 -5.43 2.81
N MET A 227 0.26 -4.12 2.79
CA MET A 227 0.21 -3.27 1.60
C MET A 227 1.31 -2.22 1.59
N ASP A 228 2.44 -2.43 2.28
CA ASP A 228 3.45 -1.36 2.33
C ASP A 228 3.93 -0.95 0.92
N HIS A 229 4.12 0.37 0.74
CA HIS A 229 4.54 0.99 -0.54
C HIS A 229 3.55 0.84 -1.71
N VAL A 230 2.27 0.58 -1.45
CA VAL A 230 1.24 0.50 -2.49
C VAL A 230 0.75 1.90 -2.89
N ASN A 231 0.52 2.09 -4.19
CA ASN A 231 -0.23 3.23 -4.68
C ASN A 231 -1.73 2.93 -4.67
N LEU A 232 -2.48 3.57 -3.76
CA LEU A 232 -3.94 3.54 -3.59
C LEU A 232 -4.56 4.93 -3.82
N ASP A 233 -3.90 5.77 -4.62
CA ASP A 233 -4.43 7.09 -4.97
C ASP A 233 -5.83 6.97 -5.56
N SER A 234 -6.77 7.77 -5.07
CA SER A 234 -8.19 7.78 -5.51
C SER A 234 -8.91 6.43 -5.36
N ALA A 235 -8.38 5.47 -4.59
CA ALA A 235 -9.07 4.22 -4.30
C ALA A 235 -10.34 4.45 -3.45
N ILE A 236 -11.28 3.51 -3.55
CA ILE A 236 -12.58 3.56 -2.88
C ILE A 236 -12.68 2.39 -1.90
N PHE A 237 -12.87 2.72 -0.62
CA PHE A 237 -12.98 1.80 0.50
C PHE A 237 -14.33 1.95 1.21
N THR A 238 -15.43 1.78 0.46
CA THR A 238 -16.77 1.86 1.06
C THR A 238 -17.09 0.56 1.78
N HIS A 239 -17.38 0.57 3.09
CA HIS A 239 -17.66 -0.64 3.87
C HIS A 239 -16.55 -1.70 3.82
N THR A 240 -15.30 -1.27 3.68
CA THR A 240 -14.14 -2.17 3.68
C THR A 240 -13.62 -2.38 5.10
N ASP A 241 -13.22 -3.61 5.44
CA ASP A 241 -12.61 -3.93 6.73
C ASP A 241 -11.09 -4.00 6.60
N TRP A 242 -10.37 -3.20 7.38
CA TRP A 242 -8.91 -3.17 7.45
C TRP A 242 -8.37 -3.60 8.82
N ASP A 243 -9.19 -4.19 9.71
CA ASP A 243 -8.74 -4.50 11.08
C ASP A 243 -7.37 -5.20 11.07
N ARG A 244 -6.44 -4.64 11.84
CA ARG A 244 -5.07 -5.17 12.03
C ARG A 244 -4.23 -5.28 10.75
N SER A 245 -4.46 -4.41 9.77
CA SER A 245 -3.68 -4.37 8.53
C SER A 245 -2.46 -3.43 8.63
N GLY A 246 -1.51 -3.59 7.72
CA GLY A 246 -0.37 -2.70 7.54
C GLY A 246 -0.36 -2.11 6.12
N ALA A 247 -0.27 -0.79 6.02
CA ALA A 247 -0.13 -0.07 4.75
C ALA A 247 0.75 1.17 4.94
N ASN A 248 1.96 0.91 5.45
CA ASN A 248 2.94 1.95 5.70
C ASN A 248 3.53 2.45 4.38
N ASN A 249 3.95 3.71 4.34
CA ASN A 249 4.58 4.35 3.18
C ASN A 249 3.77 4.23 1.86
N CYS A 250 2.44 4.11 1.97
CA CYS A 250 1.54 4.04 0.83
C CYS A 250 1.12 5.44 0.36
N SER A 251 0.64 5.53 -0.88
CA SER A 251 -0.03 6.73 -1.38
C SER A 251 -1.54 6.50 -1.37
N PHE A 252 -2.30 7.41 -0.76
CA PHE A 252 -3.75 7.40 -0.62
C PHE A 252 -4.37 8.74 -1.07
N LYS A 253 -3.71 9.45 -2.00
CA LYS A 253 -4.12 10.81 -2.38
C LYS A 253 -5.52 10.80 -2.96
N GLY A 254 -6.42 11.58 -2.36
CA GLY A 254 -7.83 11.63 -2.77
C GLY A 254 -8.60 10.31 -2.60
N ALA A 255 -8.06 9.33 -1.88
CA ALA A 255 -8.77 8.08 -1.57
C ALA A 255 -10.00 8.35 -0.70
N LYS A 256 -11.01 7.48 -0.80
CA LYS A 256 -12.28 7.60 -0.08
C LYS A 256 -12.49 6.42 0.85
N PHE A 257 -12.51 6.70 2.14
CA PHE A 257 -12.82 5.76 3.19
C PHE A 257 -14.21 6.11 3.72
N THR A 258 -15.20 5.26 3.48
CA THR A 258 -16.59 5.55 3.85
C THR A 258 -17.18 4.34 4.55
N PHE A 259 -17.58 4.47 5.81
CA PHE A 259 -17.95 3.31 6.65
C PHE A 259 -16.85 2.24 6.75
N THR A 260 -15.58 2.65 6.67
CA THR A 260 -14.43 1.75 6.77
C THR A 260 -14.10 1.46 8.24
N ILE A 261 -13.64 0.25 8.53
CA ILE A 261 -13.07 -0.14 9.82
C ILE A 261 -11.54 -0.14 9.67
N LEU A 262 -10.84 0.67 10.45
CA LEU A 262 -9.37 0.85 10.44
C LEU A 262 -8.73 0.49 11.78
N ASN A 263 -9.44 -0.28 12.60
CA ASN A 263 -8.98 -0.60 13.95
C ASN A 263 -7.60 -1.27 13.89
N LEU A 264 -6.70 -0.87 14.79
CA LEU A 264 -5.34 -1.42 14.89
C LEU A 264 -4.55 -1.42 13.56
N THR A 265 -4.92 -0.56 12.61
CA THR A 265 -4.26 -0.46 11.30
C THR A 265 -3.07 0.49 11.37
N SER A 266 -1.99 0.13 10.68
CA SER A 266 -0.79 0.96 10.57
C SER A 266 -0.71 1.63 9.20
N PHE A 267 -0.60 2.95 9.21
CA PHE A 267 -0.47 3.83 8.04
C PHE A 267 0.76 4.75 8.14
N GLY A 268 1.77 4.34 8.91
CA GLY A 268 2.96 5.14 9.18
C GLY A 268 3.65 5.61 7.91
N GLY A 269 3.98 6.91 7.84
CA GLY A 269 4.59 7.54 6.67
C GLY A 269 3.72 7.61 5.41
N GLY A 270 2.44 7.26 5.48
CA GLY A 270 1.52 7.30 4.33
C GLY A 270 1.21 8.72 3.83
N ASP A 271 0.85 8.85 2.55
CA ASP A 271 0.47 10.13 1.92
C ASP A 271 -1.03 10.16 1.58
N PHE A 272 -1.81 10.80 2.44
CA PHE A 272 -3.26 10.91 2.34
C PHE A 272 -3.73 12.25 1.78
N MET A 273 -2.87 13.03 1.12
CA MET A 273 -3.22 14.38 0.70
C MET A 273 -4.59 14.42 -0.01
N GLY A 274 -5.54 15.18 0.56
CA GLY A 274 -6.89 15.34 0.01
C GLY A 274 -7.83 14.13 0.15
N ALA A 275 -7.45 13.09 0.90
CA ALA A 275 -8.31 11.94 1.17
C ALA A 275 -9.55 12.34 2.01
N VAL A 276 -10.59 11.50 1.93
CA VAL A 276 -11.84 11.68 2.67
C VAL A 276 -12.11 10.46 3.53
N PHE A 277 -12.21 10.67 4.84
CA PHE A 277 -12.64 9.70 5.82
C PHE A 277 -14.02 10.08 6.32
N GLN A 278 -15.03 9.27 6.02
CA GLN A 278 -16.40 9.51 6.41
C GLN A 278 -16.98 8.33 7.19
N ARG A 279 -17.58 8.60 8.35
CA ARG A 279 -18.23 7.60 9.21
C ARG A 279 -17.30 6.45 9.56
N LEU A 280 -16.12 6.79 10.03
CA LEU A 280 -15.03 5.84 10.21
C LEU A 280 -14.94 5.32 11.65
N ASN A 281 -14.48 4.08 11.80
CA ASN A 281 -13.95 3.54 13.06
C ASN A 281 -12.44 3.34 12.92
N TRP A 282 -11.66 4.02 13.74
CA TRP A 282 -10.19 4.05 13.73
C TRP A 282 -9.69 3.91 15.16
N ASP A 283 -10.15 2.89 15.88
CA ASP A 283 -9.64 2.65 17.22
C ASP A 283 -8.21 2.12 17.17
N ARG A 284 -7.30 2.81 17.84
CA ARG A 284 -5.86 2.48 17.91
C ARG A 284 -5.18 2.43 16.54
N THR A 285 -5.60 3.29 15.61
CA THR A 285 -4.96 3.41 14.30
C THR A 285 -3.69 4.25 14.40
N ILE A 286 -2.65 3.88 13.66
CA ILE A 286 -1.35 4.54 13.66
C ILE A 286 -1.17 5.29 12.34
N PHE A 287 -0.94 6.60 12.40
CA PHE A 287 -0.64 7.47 11.25
C PHE A 287 0.71 8.16 11.39
N ASP A 288 1.58 7.75 12.31
CA ASP A 288 2.84 8.44 12.62
C ASP A 288 3.63 8.88 11.38
N ALA A 289 4.10 10.13 11.39
CA ALA A 289 4.80 10.79 10.29
C ALA A 289 4.06 10.82 8.93
N ALA A 290 2.74 10.56 8.87
CA ALA A 290 1.96 10.62 7.65
C ALA A 290 1.71 12.06 7.18
N ASN A 291 1.54 12.22 5.86
CA ASN A 291 0.99 13.42 5.28
C ASN A 291 -0.54 13.32 5.22
N LEU A 292 -1.21 13.95 6.18
CA LEU A 292 -2.65 14.06 6.29
C LEU A 292 -3.15 15.46 5.88
N SER A 293 -2.37 16.22 5.11
CA SER A 293 -2.72 17.60 4.75
C SER A 293 -3.94 17.64 3.83
N ARG A 294 -4.82 18.62 4.07
CA ARG A 294 -6.07 18.82 3.32
C ARG A 294 -7.03 17.62 3.35
N VAL A 295 -6.89 16.74 4.33
CA VAL A 295 -7.80 15.62 4.55
C VAL A 295 -9.11 16.10 5.15
N THR A 296 -10.20 15.37 4.89
CA THR A 296 -11.47 15.54 5.60
C THR A 296 -11.78 14.31 6.45
N PHE A 297 -11.91 14.48 7.76
CA PHE A 297 -12.50 13.52 8.68
C PHE A 297 -13.91 14.01 9.06
N ASP A 298 -14.94 13.32 8.60
CA ASP A 298 -16.34 13.66 8.86
C ASP A 298 -17.11 12.48 9.45
N SER A 299 -17.63 12.65 10.65
CA SER A 299 -18.43 11.66 11.37
C SER A 299 -17.63 10.40 11.73
N GLY A 300 -17.72 9.95 12.98
CA GLY A 300 -17.05 8.72 13.42
C GLY A 300 -16.40 8.87 14.80
N SER A 301 -15.69 7.84 15.20
CA SER A 301 -15.05 7.79 16.51
C SER A 301 -13.78 6.96 16.50
N GLY A 302 -12.76 7.37 17.26
CA GLY A 302 -11.60 6.52 17.50
C GLY A 302 -10.48 7.17 18.29
N SER A 303 -9.36 6.45 18.33
CA SER A 303 -8.16 6.72 19.12
C SER A 303 -6.92 6.34 18.31
N GLY A 304 -5.74 6.82 18.66
CA GLY A 304 -4.57 6.45 17.87
C GLY A 304 -3.35 7.32 18.06
N ASN A 305 -2.44 7.22 17.10
CA ASN A 305 -1.21 7.98 17.07
C ASN A 305 -1.11 8.77 15.76
N MET A 306 -0.82 10.07 15.86
CA MET A 306 -0.55 10.99 14.76
C MET A 306 0.75 11.76 14.97
N ASP A 307 1.67 11.26 15.78
CA ASP A 307 2.92 11.97 16.11
C ASP A 307 3.70 12.32 14.84
N GLY A 308 4.17 13.57 14.76
CA GLY A 308 4.91 14.08 13.61
C GLY A 308 4.12 14.23 12.30
N CYS A 309 2.79 14.02 12.30
CA CYS A 309 1.98 14.18 11.09
C CYS A 309 1.93 15.63 10.56
N ASP A 310 1.75 15.74 9.24
CA ASP A 310 1.29 16.98 8.61
C ASP A 310 -0.23 16.96 8.43
N LEU A 311 -0.95 17.72 9.25
CA LEU A 311 -2.40 17.91 9.26
C LEU A 311 -2.78 19.33 8.80
N SER A 312 -1.92 19.99 8.02
CA SER A 312 -2.15 21.34 7.54
C SER A 312 -3.44 21.42 6.72
N TYR A 313 -4.31 22.37 7.03
CA TYR A 313 -5.58 22.59 6.35
C TYR A 313 -6.56 21.40 6.39
N THR A 314 -6.38 20.48 7.33
CA THR A 314 -7.28 19.34 7.54
C THR A 314 -8.58 19.78 8.20
N THR A 315 -9.68 19.15 7.82
CA THR A 315 -11.00 19.38 8.43
C THR A 315 -11.41 18.18 9.26
N PHE A 316 -11.65 18.42 10.54
CA PHE A 316 -12.28 17.49 11.46
C PHE A 316 -13.72 17.96 11.73
N SER A 317 -14.71 17.10 11.48
CA SER A 317 -16.11 17.44 11.69
C SER A 317 -16.92 16.29 12.27
N ASN A 318 -17.75 16.56 13.27
CA ASN A 318 -18.69 15.60 13.84
C ASN A 318 -18.03 14.32 14.42
N LEU A 319 -16.86 14.46 15.04
CA LEU A 319 -16.06 13.34 15.54
C LEU A 319 -16.09 13.24 17.06
N GLU A 320 -16.03 12.00 17.55
CA GLU A 320 -15.67 11.67 18.91
C GLU A 320 -14.24 11.09 18.95
N ILE A 321 -13.31 11.81 19.57
CA ILE A 321 -11.89 11.43 19.60
C ILE A 321 -11.50 11.15 21.04
N ARG A 322 -10.84 10.02 21.29
CA ARG A 322 -10.36 9.64 22.63
C ARG A 322 -8.90 9.23 22.53
N ASP A 323 -8.09 9.55 23.53
CA ASP A 323 -6.73 9.01 23.68
C ASP A 323 -5.86 9.15 22.42
N LEU A 324 -6.02 10.26 21.69
CA LEU A 324 -5.26 10.53 20.46
C LEU A 324 -3.94 11.21 20.81
N THR A 325 -2.82 10.61 20.44
CA THR A 325 -1.50 11.25 20.54
C THR A 325 -1.15 11.95 19.23
N GLY A 326 -0.54 13.13 19.35
CA GLY A 326 -0.08 13.93 18.23
C GLY A 326 0.94 14.96 18.72
N GLU A 327 2.09 14.51 19.19
CA GLU A 327 3.19 15.42 19.50
C GLU A 327 3.88 15.91 18.22
N HIS A 328 4.30 17.18 18.20
CA HIS A 328 5.01 17.79 17.07
C HIS A 328 4.24 17.76 15.74
N VAL A 329 2.91 17.83 15.78
CA VAL A 329 2.09 17.83 14.57
C VAL A 329 1.94 19.23 13.97
N LYS A 330 1.74 19.29 12.65
CA LYS A 330 1.40 20.53 11.94
C LYS A 330 -0.10 20.58 11.70
N LEU A 331 -0.80 21.45 12.40
CA LEU A 331 -2.24 21.68 12.29
C LEU A 331 -2.55 23.07 11.73
N ASN A 332 -1.58 23.77 11.14
CA ASN A 332 -1.79 25.15 10.71
C ASN A 332 -2.93 25.28 9.69
N GLY A 333 -3.89 26.15 9.99
CA GLY A 333 -5.08 26.36 9.17
C GLY A 333 -6.10 25.22 9.22
N ALA A 334 -5.94 24.23 10.10
CA ALA A 334 -6.91 23.16 10.29
C ALA A 334 -8.24 23.69 10.86
N THR A 335 -9.32 22.92 10.70
CA THR A 335 -10.64 23.25 11.24
C THR A 335 -11.17 22.09 12.07
N PHE A 336 -11.58 22.38 13.30
CA PHE A 336 -12.31 21.50 14.22
C PHE A 336 -13.73 22.06 14.37
N SER A 337 -14.73 21.27 13.99
CA SER A 337 -16.14 21.63 14.06
C SER A 337 -17.00 20.52 14.63
N ASN A 338 -17.78 20.77 15.69
CA ASN A 338 -18.61 19.74 16.34
C ASN A 338 -17.78 18.52 16.77
N ILE A 339 -16.67 18.77 17.48
CA ILE A 339 -15.75 17.72 17.94
C ILE A 339 -15.92 17.51 19.43
N HIS A 340 -16.00 16.25 19.86
CA HIS A 340 -15.86 15.88 21.27
C HIS A 340 -14.57 15.09 21.43
N ALA A 341 -13.54 15.74 21.97
CA ALA A 341 -12.22 15.17 22.21
C ALA A 341 -12.01 14.98 23.71
N TYR A 342 -11.56 13.78 24.10
CA TYR A 342 -11.23 13.43 25.48
C TYR A 342 -9.78 12.93 25.52
N GLU A 343 -8.97 13.50 26.42
CA GLU A 343 -7.60 13.05 26.66
C GLU A 343 -6.72 13.04 25.39
N VAL A 344 -6.82 14.10 24.57
CA VAL A 344 -5.97 14.25 23.39
C VAL A 344 -4.68 14.99 23.71
N PHE A 345 -3.59 14.62 23.04
CA PHE A 345 -2.26 15.18 23.25
C PHE A 345 -1.77 15.84 21.97
N PHE A 346 -1.76 17.17 21.95
CA PHE A 346 -1.17 18.00 20.89
C PHE A 346 -0.08 18.91 21.43
N GLY A 347 0.83 18.36 22.23
CA GLY A 347 1.97 19.09 22.79
C GLY A 347 2.97 19.51 21.69
N ASN A 348 3.65 20.62 21.90
CA ASN A 348 4.74 21.11 21.04
C ASN A 348 4.37 21.17 19.53
N SER A 349 3.11 21.48 19.24
CA SER A 349 2.50 21.39 17.91
C SER A 349 2.19 22.78 17.34
N ASN A 350 2.05 22.86 16.01
CA ASN A 350 1.73 24.11 15.33
C ASN A 350 0.24 24.16 14.97
N LEU A 351 -0.56 24.93 15.72
CA LEU A 351 -1.99 25.19 15.48
C LEU A 351 -2.23 26.64 15.05
N ASP A 352 -1.26 27.27 14.38
CA ASP A 352 -1.41 28.64 13.89
C ASP A 352 -2.54 28.73 12.85
N SER A 353 -3.39 29.75 12.97
CA SER A 353 -4.58 29.97 12.12
C SER A 353 -5.62 28.84 12.15
N THR A 354 -5.55 27.95 13.14
CA THR A 354 -6.55 26.89 13.34
C THR A 354 -7.88 27.46 13.79
N LYS A 355 -8.98 26.80 13.38
CA LYS A 355 -10.35 27.18 13.73
C LYS A 355 -10.98 26.10 14.60
N PHE A 356 -11.31 26.45 15.83
CA PHE A 356 -12.18 25.69 16.72
C PHE A 356 -13.54 26.36 16.71
N ILE A 357 -14.47 25.81 15.95
CA ILE A 357 -15.77 26.43 15.70
C ILE A 357 -16.90 25.47 16.05
N ASN A 358 -18.10 26.02 16.18
CA ASN A 358 -19.28 25.26 16.60
C ASN A 358 -19.03 24.54 17.93
N ASN A 359 -19.79 23.49 18.26
CA ASN A 359 -19.68 22.83 19.57
C ASN A 359 -18.43 21.95 19.65
N THR A 360 -17.25 22.57 19.83
CA THR A 360 -15.96 21.87 19.91
C THR A 360 -15.51 21.80 21.36
N TYR A 361 -15.35 20.57 21.86
CA TYR A 361 -15.00 20.26 23.25
C TYR A 361 -13.72 19.46 23.31
N PHE A 362 -12.74 19.95 24.08
CA PHE A 362 -11.50 19.28 24.42
C PHE A 362 -11.48 19.14 25.94
N GLN A 363 -11.67 17.93 26.44
CA GLN A 363 -11.67 17.63 27.87
C GLN A 363 -10.37 16.93 28.26
N SER A 364 -9.79 17.34 29.39
CA SER A 364 -8.59 16.68 29.96
C SER A 364 -7.44 16.55 28.95
N SER A 365 -7.34 17.49 28.02
CA SER A 365 -6.44 17.41 26.87
C SER A 365 -5.16 18.22 27.13
N THR A 366 -4.04 17.81 26.54
CA THR A 366 -2.74 18.49 26.72
C THR A 366 -2.29 19.12 25.41
N LEU A 367 -2.14 20.44 25.41
CA LEU A 367 -1.70 21.24 24.26
C LEU A 367 -0.46 22.10 24.59
N ARG A 368 0.27 21.72 25.66
CA ARG A 368 1.41 22.49 26.19
C ARG A 368 2.46 22.80 25.12
N GLY A 369 3.01 24.01 25.17
CA GLY A 369 4.11 24.45 24.30
C GLY A 369 3.72 24.66 22.85
N SER A 370 2.44 24.53 22.52
CA SER A 370 1.94 24.65 21.15
C SER A 370 1.68 26.09 20.74
N THR A 371 1.63 26.33 19.44
CA THR A 371 1.34 27.66 18.88
C THR A 371 -0.06 27.72 18.32
N PHE A 372 -0.72 28.86 18.50
CA PHE A 372 -2.10 29.14 18.09
C PHE A 372 -2.19 30.55 17.49
N ARG A 373 -1.14 31.05 16.81
CA ARG A 373 -1.15 32.44 16.33
C ARG A 373 -2.29 32.67 15.37
N ASN A 374 -3.06 33.73 15.60
CA ASN A 374 -4.25 34.06 14.80
C ASN A 374 -5.29 32.91 14.75
N ALA A 375 -5.34 32.04 15.76
CA ALA A 375 -6.37 31.02 15.85
C ALA A 375 -7.73 31.62 16.18
N LEU A 376 -8.79 30.91 15.80
CA LEU A 376 -10.18 31.27 16.09
C LEU A 376 -10.78 30.23 17.01
N PHE A 377 -11.28 30.66 18.16
CA PHE A 377 -12.08 29.86 19.09
C PHE A 377 -13.47 30.46 19.16
N THR A 378 -14.49 29.71 18.75
CA THR A 378 -15.89 30.12 18.78
C THR A 378 -16.74 28.97 19.28
N ASN A 379 -17.37 29.14 20.45
CA ASN A 379 -18.09 28.06 21.13
C ASN A 379 -17.17 26.89 21.54
N PHE A 380 -15.90 27.18 21.80
CA PHE A 380 -14.91 26.19 22.23
C PHE A 380 -14.99 25.94 23.74
N ARG A 381 -14.84 24.69 24.17
CA ARG A 381 -14.70 24.34 25.59
C ARG A 381 -13.43 23.51 25.77
N GLY A 382 -12.55 23.96 26.65
CA GLY A 382 -11.26 23.35 26.96
C GLY A 382 -11.17 22.91 28.42
N ASP A 383 -12.21 22.25 28.93
CA ASP A 383 -12.31 21.96 30.37
C ASP A 383 -11.20 21.01 30.82
N ALA A 384 -10.62 21.29 31.99
CA ALA A 384 -9.51 20.54 32.59
C ALA A 384 -8.30 20.33 31.66
N SER A 385 -8.16 21.16 30.62
CA SER A 385 -7.11 21.01 29.60
C SER A 385 -5.91 21.93 29.88
N VAL A 386 -4.74 21.49 29.42
CA VAL A 386 -3.45 22.13 29.69
C VAL A 386 -2.97 22.91 28.46
N PHE A 387 -2.94 24.23 28.57
CA PHE A 387 -2.44 25.18 27.57
C PHE A 387 -1.20 25.94 28.07
N ASP A 388 -0.43 25.33 28.96
CA ASP A 388 0.80 25.92 29.49
C ASP A 388 1.80 26.21 28.35
N ASP A 389 2.58 27.28 28.51
CA ASP A 389 3.64 27.71 27.58
C ASP A 389 3.17 27.92 26.12
N CYS A 390 1.86 28.06 25.88
CA CYS A 390 1.31 28.22 24.53
C CYS A 390 1.51 29.63 23.98
N ILE A 391 1.63 29.75 22.65
CA ILE A 391 1.71 31.05 21.97
C ILE A 391 0.40 31.31 21.23
N MET A 392 -0.49 32.12 21.82
CA MET A 392 -1.83 32.39 21.27
C MET A 392 -1.95 33.77 20.61
N SER A 393 -0.83 34.44 20.32
CA SER A 393 -0.84 35.85 19.89
C SER A 393 -1.77 36.12 18.71
N GLY A 394 -2.56 37.18 18.79
CA GLY A 394 -3.52 37.59 17.75
C GLY A 394 -4.79 36.72 17.64
N SER A 395 -4.97 35.73 18.52
CA SER A 395 -6.16 34.86 18.49
C SER A 395 -7.44 35.57 18.90
N ALA A 396 -8.55 35.15 18.32
CA ALA A 396 -9.89 35.55 18.73
C ALA A 396 -10.57 34.40 19.49
N ILE A 397 -11.03 34.67 20.71
CA ILE A 397 -11.68 33.73 21.61
C ILE A 397 -13.05 34.28 21.98
N THR A 398 -14.11 33.67 21.45
CA THR A 398 -15.48 34.14 21.61
C THR A 398 -16.40 33.02 22.09
N ASN A 399 -17.25 33.30 23.08
CA ASN A 399 -18.21 32.33 23.63
C ASN A 399 -17.54 31.01 24.03
N SER A 400 -16.35 31.07 24.62
CA SER A 400 -15.51 29.89 24.83
C SER A 400 -15.09 29.76 26.29
N GLY A 401 -14.51 28.63 26.69
CA GLY A 401 -14.06 28.45 28.07
C GLY A 401 -12.90 27.49 28.23
N PHE A 402 -12.19 27.62 29.34
CA PHE A 402 -11.00 26.83 29.69
C PHE A 402 -11.10 26.25 31.12
N ASN A 403 -12.32 26.10 31.65
CA ASN A 403 -12.59 25.89 33.07
C ASN A 403 -11.79 24.73 33.68
N GLY A 404 -11.23 24.92 34.87
CA GLY A 404 -10.43 23.91 35.58
C GLY A 404 -9.11 23.55 34.92
N GLY A 405 -8.78 24.17 33.79
CA GLY A 405 -7.55 23.96 33.04
C GLY A 405 -6.41 24.89 33.48
N THR A 406 -5.35 24.89 32.69
CA THR A 406 -4.19 25.75 32.92
C THR A 406 -3.81 26.49 31.64
N LEU A 407 -3.36 27.72 31.82
CA LEU A 407 -2.84 28.58 30.75
C LEU A 407 -1.47 29.13 31.14
N ARG A 408 -0.72 28.53 32.07
CA ARG A 408 0.46 29.13 32.72
C ARG A 408 1.52 29.54 31.70
N ALA A 409 2.12 30.71 31.88
CA ALA A 409 3.16 31.25 31.01
C ALA A 409 2.78 31.33 29.51
N ALA A 410 1.49 31.32 29.17
CA ALA A 410 1.06 31.50 27.80
C ALA A 410 1.25 32.95 27.34
N ILE A 411 1.52 33.09 26.04
CA ILE A 411 1.69 34.38 25.36
C ILE A 411 0.36 34.73 24.71
N LEU A 412 -0.37 35.66 25.33
CA LEU A 412 -1.71 36.13 24.95
C LEU A 412 -1.68 37.51 24.28
N ILE A 413 -0.55 37.87 23.68
CA ILE A 413 -0.33 39.19 23.07
C ILE A 413 -1.38 39.48 21.98
N ASN A 414 -2.01 40.65 22.05
CA ASN A 414 -3.02 41.09 21.07
C ASN A 414 -4.18 40.09 20.87
N THR A 415 -4.50 39.27 21.88
CA THR A 415 -5.68 38.39 21.82
C THR A 415 -6.97 39.17 22.10
N VAL A 416 -8.07 38.70 21.51
CA VAL A 416 -9.42 39.25 21.74
C VAL A 416 -10.27 38.20 22.41
N TRP A 417 -10.72 38.48 23.63
CA TRP A 417 -11.56 37.61 24.44
C TRP A 417 -12.93 38.26 24.64
N ASN A 418 -13.99 37.58 24.24
CA ASN A 418 -15.37 38.04 24.41
C ASN A 418 -16.26 36.89 24.88
N ASN A 419 -16.89 37.04 26.04
CA ASN A 419 -17.72 36.01 26.64
C ASN A 419 -16.91 34.72 26.87
N VAL A 420 -15.93 34.79 27.78
CA VAL A 420 -15.00 33.69 28.05
C VAL A 420 -15.11 33.22 29.51
N ASP A 421 -15.29 31.91 29.70
CA ASP A 421 -15.35 31.26 31.00
C ASP A 421 -13.97 30.72 31.40
N ILE A 422 -13.43 31.20 32.53
CA ILE A 422 -12.13 30.79 33.08
C ILE A 422 -12.24 30.42 34.56
N ASN A 423 -13.33 29.76 34.96
CA ASN A 423 -13.51 29.33 36.35
C ASN A 423 -12.45 28.27 36.73
N ALA A 424 -11.85 28.42 37.91
CA ALA A 424 -10.80 27.54 38.42
C ALA A 424 -9.60 27.35 37.46
N VAL A 425 -9.28 28.36 36.65
CA VAL A 425 -8.15 28.30 35.71
C VAL A 425 -6.89 28.86 36.34
N ASN A 426 -5.76 28.17 36.14
CA ASN A 426 -4.46 28.71 36.52
C ASN A 426 -3.86 29.58 35.39
N MET A 427 -3.81 30.89 35.60
CA MET A 427 -3.31 31.86 34.63
C MET A 427 -2.00 32.52 35.06
N CYS A 428 -1.20 31.92 35.93
CA CYS A 428 0.03 32.59 36.39
C CYS A 428 1.07 32.78 35.28
N HIS A 429 1.79 33.91 35.33
CA HIS A 429 2.91 34.26 34.44
C HIS A 429 2.58 34.56 32.96
N GLN A 430 1.34 34.95 32.63
CA GLN A 430 1.00 35.32 31.25
C GLN A 430 1.72 36.58 30.75
N ASP A 431 1.97 36.63 29.44
CA ASP A 431 2.11 37.90 28.72
C ASP A 431 0.76 38.29 28.08
N ARG A 432 0.13 39.34 28.59
CA ARG A 432 -1.18 39.85 28.12
C ARG A 432 -1.07 41.19 27.38
N THR A 433 0.11 41.53 26.86
CA THR A 433 0.35 42.81 26.19
C THR A 433 -0.63 43.02 25.03
N GLY A 434 -1.43 44.09 25.08
CA GLY A 434 -2.42 44.41 24.04
C GLY A 434 -3.65 43.49 24.01
N MET A 435 -3.85 42.63 25.01
CA MET A 435 -5.04 41.80 25.14
C MET A 435 -6.30 42.67 25.35
N SER A 436 -7.38 42.35 24.65
CA SER A 436 -8.72 42.92 24.85
C SER A 436 -9.63 41.85 25.43
N ALA A 437 -10.25 42.11 26.58
CA ALA A 437 -11.11 41.15 27.28
C ALA A 437 -12.44 41.79 27.70
N THR A 438 -13.55 41.16 27.32
CA THR A 438 -14.92 41.60 27.64
C THR A 438 -15.78 40.41 28.05
N ASN A 439 -16.66 40.60 29.03
CA ASN A 439 -17.54 39.55 29.56
C ASN A 439 -16.77 38.28 30.00
N ILE A 440 -15.81 38.44 30.91
CA ILE A 440 -15.03 37.32 31.43
C ILE A 440 -15.68 36.80 32.72
N HIS A 441 -15.95 35.50 32.77
CA HIS A 441 -16.55 34.85 33.94
C HIS A 441 -15.49 34.02 34.67
N TYR A 442 -15.29 34.28 35.96
CA TYR A 442 -14.29 33.62 36.79
C TYR A 442 -14.76 33.53 38.24
N ASN A 443 -14.14 32.64 39.02
CA ASN A 443 -14.48 32.39 40.42
C ASN A 443 -13.26 32.56 41.34
N VAL A 444 -13.45 32.36 42.65
CA VAL A 444 -12.40 32.51 43.67
C VAL A 444 -11.23 31.52 43.52
N ASP A 445 -11.42 30.43 42.77
CA ASP A 445 -10.40 29.41 42.50
C ASP A 445 -9.57 29.74 41.25
N THR A 446 -9.82 30.87 40.60
CA THR A 446 -9.08 31.32 39.41
C THR A 446 -7.79 32.01 39.85
N ASP A 447 -6.64 31.45 39.50
CA ASP A 447 -5.34 31.95 39.95
C ASP A 447 -4.77 33.00 38.98
N CYS A 448 -4.20 34.06 39.55
CA CYS A 448 -3.43 35.08 38.83
C CYS A 448 -4.22 35.85 37.75
N TRP A 449 -5.54 35.97 37.91
CA TRP A 449 -6.41 36.83 37.10
C TRP A 449 -6.87 38.07 37.91
N PRO A 450 -6.33 39.27 37.65
CA PRO A 450 -6.70 40.50 38.33
C PRO A 450 -8.00 41.15 37.80
#